data_AF-A0AAD9TP32-F1
#
_entry.id   AF-A0AAD9TP32-F1
#
_cell.length_a   1.000
_cell.length_b   1.000
_cell.length_c   1.000
_cell.angle_alpha   90.00
_cell.angle_beta   90.00
_cell.angle_gamma   90.00
#
_symmetry.space_group_name_H-M   'P 1'
#
loop_
_entity.id
_entity.type
_entity.pdbx_description
1 polymer ?
#
loop_
_entity_poly.entity_id
_entity_poly.type
_entity_poly.pdbx_seq_one_letter_code
_entity_poly.pdbx_strand_id
1 'polypeptide(L)'
;MKPSMSGFLSLVFLELLAVATITISFSNGSTYVGCLQSERQALLSFKQDLYYSSNRLSTWVDDDDGDCCKWDAVVCSYFTGHVLELHLGNPFSIYSSNIEAYERSMLRGKINSSLLYLKHLVYLDLSYNYFEGVQIPRFLGSMTNLSFSSYLSFAFSGSSPLKDVEVSLIVLSENC
;
A
#
# COMPACT_ATOMS: atom_id res chain seq x y z
N MET A 1 -28.03 60.55 -9.28
CA MET A 1 -29.26 59.86 -8.79
C MET A 1 -28.88 59.01 -7.59
N LYS A 2 -29.57 59.18 -6.45
CA LYS A 2 -29.36 58.34 -5.26
C LYS A 2 -30.02 56.98 -5.52
N PRO A 3 -29.34 55.85 -5.31
CA PRO A 3 -29.96 54.56 -5.53
C PRO A 3 -31.09 54.36 -4.52
N SER A 4 -32.21 53.79 -4.97
CA SER A 4 -33.34 53.47 -4.11
C SER A 4 -32.93 52.44 -3.05
N MET A 5 -33.37 52.64 -1.81
CA MET A 5 -33.15 51.72 -0.68
C MET A 5 -33.62 50.29 -1.01
N SER A 6 -34.63 50.14 -1.87
CA SER A 6 -35.12 48.84 -2.36
C SER A 6 -34.12 48.15 -3.30
N GLY A 7 -33.37 48.91 -4.10
CA GLY A 7 -32.33 48.38 -4.97
C GLY A 7 -31.13 47.84 -4.17
N PHE A 8 -30.76 48.53 -3.10
CA PHE A 8 -29.70 48.07 -2.20
C PHE A 8 -30.07 46.76 -1.47
N LEU A 9 -31.30 46.66 -0.95
CA LEU A 9 -31.76 45.43 -0.29
C LEU A 9 -31.83 44.23 -1.24
N SER A 10 -32.21 44.46 -2.49
CA SER A 10 -32.28 43.41 -3.51
C SER A 10 -30.90 42.85 -3.88
N LEU A 11 -29.88 43.71 -3.94
CA LEU A 11 -28.49 43.31 -4.21
C LEU A 11 -27.91 42.48 -3.06
N VAL A 12 -28.10 42.93 -1.82
CA VAL A 12 -27.65 42.19 -0.63
C VAL A 12 -28.31 40.81 -0.55
N PHE A 13 -29.59 40.71 -0.89
CA PHE A 13 -30.29 39.43 -0.92
C PHE A 13 -29.76 38.49 -2.00
N LEU A 14 -29.40 39.02 -3.18
CA LEU A 14 -28.80 38.23 -4.27
C LEU A 14 -27.43 37.68 -3.87
N GLU A 15 -26.60 38.48 -3.20
CA GLU A 15 -25.30 38.05 -2.68
C GLU A 15 -25.44 36.98 -1.58
N LEU A 16 -26.40 37.16 -0.66
CA LEU A 16 -26.68 36.16 0.39
C LEU A 16 -27.18 34.83 -0.19
N LEU A 17 -28.02 34.87 -1.22
CA LEU A 17 -28.47 33.67 -1.94
C LEU A 17 -27.29 32.97 -2.63
N ALA A 18 -26.39 33.72 -3.28
CA ALA A 18 -25.21 33.16 -3.92
C ALA A 18 -24.28 32.47 -2.89
N VAL A 19 -24.02 33.10 -1.75
CA VAL A 19 -23.22 32.52 -0.65
C VAL A 19 -23.89 31.27 -0.06
N ALA A 20 -25.22 31.27 0.09
CA ALA A 20 -25.96 30.09 0.54
C ALA A 20 -25.85 28.93 -0.46
N THR A 21 -25.91 29.18 -1.78
CA THR A 21 -25.74 28.13 -2.79
C THR A 21 -24.32 27.54 -2.84
N ILE A 22 -23.29 28.36 -2.57
CA ILE A 22 -21.89 27.90 -2.47
C ILE A 22 -21.70 27.00 -1.24
N THR A 23 -22.33 27.34 -0.11
CA THR A 23 -22.23 26.54 1.13
C THR A 23 -23.05 25.24 1.08
N ILE A 24 -24.17 25.21 0.34
CA ILE A 24 -24.98 24.00 0.13
C ILE A 24 -24.28 22.98 -0.81
N SER A 25 -23.28 23.40 -1.58
CA SER A 25 -22.50 22.50 -2.47
C SER A 25 -21.49 21.61 -1.72
N PHE A 26 -21.29 21.82 -0.41
CA PHE A 26 -20.55 20.88 0.45
C PHE A 26 -21.52 19.91 1.14
N SER A 27 -22.30 19.17 0.34
CA SER A 27 -23.07 18.05 0.85
C SER A 27 -22.12 16.96 1.39
N ASN A 28 -22.41 16.45 2.59
CA ASN A 28 -21.75 15.32 3.27
C ASN A 28 -21.83 14.01 2.47
N GLY A 29 -21.16 13.95 1.31
CA GLY A 29 -20.82 12.70 0.66
C GLY A 29 -19.63 12.09 1.39
N SER A 30 -19.70 10.81 1.75
CA SER A 30 -18.49 10.07 2.12
C SER A 30 -17.54 10.17 0.93
N THR A 31 -16.46 10.94 1.07
CA THR A 31 -15.43 11.12 0.04
C THR A 31 -14.47 9.93 0.07
N TYR A 32 -14.99 8.71 0.11
CA TYR A 32 -14.14 7.54 -0.02
C TYR A 32 -13.51 7.55 -1.41
N VAL A 33 -12.25 7.99 -1.46
CA VAL A 33 -11.43 7.95 -2.64
C VAL A 33 -10.79 6.56 -2.63
N GLY A 34 -11.24 5.68 -3.53
CA GLY A 34 -10.59 4.38 -3.72
C GLY A 34 -9.13 4.54 -4.15
N CYS A 35 -8.43 3.42 -4.24
CA CYS A 35 -7.03 3.36 -4.61
C CYS A 35 -6.71 4.12 -5.92
N LEU A 36 -5.56 4.81 -5.94
CA LEU A 36 -5.07 5.45 -7.15
C LEU A 36 -4.69 4.41 -8.21
N GLN A 37 -5.05 4.68 -9.47
CA GLN A 37 -4.74 3.78 -10.59
C GLN A 37 -3.25 3.44 -10.70
N SER A 38 -2.36 4.40 -10.43
CA SER A 38 -0.91 4.17 -10.45
C SER A 38 -0.42 3.25 -9.35
N GLU A 39 -1.01 3.33 -8.15
CA GLU A 39 -0.66 2.47 -7.02
C GLU A 39 -1.18 1.06 -7.24
N ARG A 40 -2.42 0.93 -7.73
CA ARG A 40 -3.00 -0.33 -8.18
C ARG A 40 -2.11 -1.02 -9.23
N GLN A 41 -1.69 -0.30 -10.27
CA GLN A 41 -0.82 -0.85 -11.32
C GLN A 41 0.55 -1.25 -10.76
N ALA A 42 1.09 -0.49 -9.81
CA ALA A 42 2.34 -0.82 -9.15
C ALA A 42 2.25 -2.14 -8.36
N LEU A 43 1.14 -2.35 -7.64
CA LEU A 43 0.86 -3.58 -6.91
C LEU A 43 0.65 -4.78 -7.86
N LEU A 44 -0.06 -4.60 -8.97
CA LEU A 44 -0.21 -5.66 -9.99
C LEU A 44 1.12 -6.01 -10.64
N SER A 45 1.94 -5.01 -10.98
CA SER A 45 3.30 -5.22 -11.50
C SER A 45 4.19 -5.92 -10.46
N PHE A 46 4.04 -5.61 -9.18
CA PHE A 46 4.74 -6.31 -8.10
C PHE A 46 4.31 -7.77 -8.04
N LYS A 47 3.00 -8.05 -8.08
CA LYS A 47 2.44 -9.41 -8.08
C LYS A 47 2.93 -10.28 -9.25
N GLN A 48 3.14 -9.71 -10.44
CA GLN A 48 3.58 -10.47 -11.62
C GLN A 48 4.95 -11.14 -11.45
N ASP A 49 5.84 -10.56 -10.65
CA ASP A 49 7.17 -11.11 -10.37
C ASP A 49 7.19 -12.05 -9.15
N LEU A 50 6.02 -12.27 -8.53
CA LEU A 50 5.84 -13.18 -7.42
C LEU A 50 5.21 -14.49 -7.88
N TYR A 51 5.70 -15.59 -7.32
CA TYR A 51 5.18 -16.93 -7.60
C TYR A 51 5.12 -17.77 -6.31
N TYR A 52 4.43 -18.92 -6.35
CA TYR A 52 4.06 -19.74 -5.16
C TYR A 52 3.27 -18.98 -4.07
N SER A 53 2.36 -18.09 -4.45
CA SER A 53 1.61 -17.27 -3.48
C SER A 53 0.50 -17.98 -2.70
N SER A 54 0.20 -19.26 -2.96
CA SER A 54 -0.93 -20.00 -2.36
C SER A 54 -2.22 -19.19 -2.22
N ASN A 55 -2.56 -18.42 -3.26
CA ASN A 55 -3.74 -17.55 -3.29
C ASN A 55 -3.75 -16.40 -2.25
N ARG A 56 -2.64 -16.14 -1.54
CA ARG A 56 -2.49 -14.97 -0.64
C ARG A 56 -2.75 -13.64 -1.34
N LEU A 57 -2.46 -13.58 -2.63
CA LEU A 57 -2.68 -12.40 -3.49
C LEU A 57 -3.87 -12.60 -4.44
N SER A 58 -4.81 -13.49 -4.11
CA SER A 58 -5.92 -13.82 -5.01
C SER A 58 -6.88 -12.65 -5.21
N THR A 59 -7.07 -11.79 -4.20
CA THR A 59 -7.89 -10.58 -4.29
C THR A 59 -7.27 -9.48 -5.14
N TRP A 60 -5.98 -9.57 -5.47
CA TRP A 60 -5.27 -8.56 -6.27
C TRP A 60 -5.61 -8.75 -7.74
N VAL A 61 -6.81 -8.31 -8.13
CA VAL A 61 -7.37 -8.52 -9.46
C VAL A 61 -7.32 -7.25 -10.30
N ASP A 62 -7.18 -7.44 -11.61
CA ASP A 62 -7.22 -6.35 -12.57
C ASP A 62 -8.64 -6.24 -13.16
N ASP A 63 -9.57 -5.67 -12.41
CA ASP A 63 -10.97 -5.45 -12.81
C ASP A 63 -11.34 -3.96 -12.91
N ASP A 64 -12.37 -3.62 -13.71
CA ASP A 64 -12.67 -2.21 -14.05
C ASP A 64 -13.09 -1.34 -12.85
N ASP A 65 -13.45 -1.96 -11.71
CA ASP A 65 -13.85 -1.33 -10.44
C ASP A 65 -12.79 -1.47 -9.32
N GLY A 66 -11.60 -1.97 -9.67
CA GLY A 66 -10.59 -2.50 -8.76
C GLY A 66 -9.92 -1.48 -7.86
N ASP A 67 -10.65 -1.11 -6.81
CA ASP A 67 -10.14 -0.41 -5.66
C ASP A 67 -9.19 -1.34 -4.87
N CYS A 68 -7.88 -1.11 -5.04
CA CYS A 68 -6.84 -1.91 -4.39
C CYS A 68 -6.88 -1.86 -2.86
N CYS A 69 -7.59 -0.88 -2.27
CA CYS A 69 -7.78 -0.78 -0.83
C CYS A 69 -8.71 -1.87 -0.27
N LYS A 70 -9.39 -2.61 -1.13
CA LYS A 70 -10.19 -3.80 -0.78
C LYS A 70 -9.40 -5.10 -0.88
N TRP A 71 -8.16 -5.04 -1.34
CA TRP A 71 -7.35 -6.25 -1.48
C TRP A 71 -6.80 -6.70 -0.13
N ASP A 72 -6.73 -8.02 0.06
CA ASP A 72 -6.08 -8.61 1.21
C ASP A 72 -4.65 -8.08 1.35
N ALA A 73 -4.26 -7.81 2.59
CA ALA A 73 -2.96 -7.28 2.99
C ALA A 73 -2.63 -5.87 2.48
N VAL A 74 -3.58 -5.11 1.92
CA VAL A 74 -3.41 -3.70 1.54
C VAL A 74 -4.17 -2.81 2.52
N VAL A 75 -3.48 -1.85 3.12
CA VAL A 75 -4.09 -0.81 3.97
C VAL A 75 -3.91 0.54 3.31
N CYS A 76 -5.00 1.27 3.13
CA CYS A 76 -5.00 2.60 2.55
C CYS A 76 -5.36 3.69 3.57
N SER A 77 -4.93 4.92 3.27
CA SER A 77 -5.42 6.13 3.91
C SER A 77 -6.91 6.32 3.63
N TYR A 78 -7.72 6.38 4.68
CA TYR A 78 -9.14 6.65 4.57
C TYR A 78 -9.46 7.98 3.87
N PHE A 79 -8.58 8.98 4.00
CA PHE A 79 -8.80 10.33 3.49
C PHE A 79 -8.33 10.52 2.04
N THR A 80 -7.29 9.81 1.63
CA THR A 80 -6.61 10.07 0.36
C THR A 80 -6.62 8.88 -0.61
N GLY A 81 -7.00 7.68 -0.14
CA GLY A 81 -6.96 6.45 -0.93
C GLY A 81 -5.54 5.92 -1.19
N HIS A 82 -4.51 6.58 -0.65
CA HIS A 82 -3.12 6.16 -0.83
C HIS A 82 -2.81 4.88 -0.06
N VAL A 83 -2.09 3.95 -0.69
CA VAL A 83 -1.55 2.76 -0.02
C VAL A 83 -0.53 3.15 1.05
N LEU A 84 -0.80 2.76 2.30
CA LEU A 84 0.04 3.03 3.46
C LEU A 84 0.79 1.79 3.93
N GLU A 85 0.16 0.61 3.90
CA GLU A 85 0.75 -0.60 4.46
C GLU A 85 0.54 -1.81 3.57
N LEU A 86 1.55 -2.67 3.52
CA LEU A 86 1.52 -3.98 2.87
C LEU A 86 1.92 -5.07 3.88
N HIS A 87 0.98 -5.96 4.19
CA HIS A 87 1.13 -7.03 5.20
C HIS A 87 1.36 -8.39 4.53
N LEU A 88 2.52 -8.58 3.93
CA LEU A 88 2.82 -9.74 3.09
C LEU A 88 3.64 -10.81 3.81
N GLY A 89 3.75 -10.76 5.13
CA GLY A 89 4.37 -11.82 5.93
C GLY A 89 3.70 -13.17 5.73
N ASN A 90 4.47 -14.25 5.75
CA ASN A 90 3.92 -15.59 5.74
C ASN A 90 3.16 -15.84 7.06
N PRO A 91 1.87 -16.25 7.01
CA PRO A 91 1.07 -16.47 8.22
C PRO A 91 1.58 -17.66 9.04
N PHE A 92 2.43 -18.51 8.47
CA PHE A 92 3.11 -19.57 9.17
C PHE A 92 4.55 -19.17 9.46
N SER A 93 5.02 -19.45 10.67
CA SER A 93 6.44 -19.34 11.00
C SER A 93 7.17 -20.64 10.67
N ILE A 94 8.49 -20.58 10.55
CA ILE A 94 9.35 -21.76 10.39
C ILE A 94 9.27 -22.73 11.59
N TYR A 95 8.82 -22.24 12.76
CA TYR A 95 8.62 -23.03 13.97
C TYR A 95 7.23 -23.68 14.02
N SER A 96 6.40 -23.47 12.99
CA SER A 96 5.14 -24.16 12.83
C SER A 96 5.38 -25.66 12.75
N SER A 97 4.56 -26.44 13.46
CA SER A 97 4.51 -27.90 13.32
C SER A 97 4.06 -28.34 11.92
N ASN A 98 3.54 -27.40 11.12
CA ASN A 98 3.09 -27.62 9.75
C ASN A 98 4.03 -26.92 8.75
N ILE A 99 5.19 -27.54 8.51
CA ILE A 99 6.20 -27.09 7.54
C ILE A 99 5.61 -27.04 6.12
N GLU A 100 4.72 -27.98 5.78
CA GLU A 100 4.08 -28.03 4.47
C GLU A 100 3.21 -26.79 4.20
N ALA A 101 2.46 -26.33 5.19
CA ALA A 101 1.68 -25.09 5.11
C ALA A 101 2.58 -23.86 5.03
N TYR A 102 3.69 -23.84 5.77
CA TYR A 102 4.72 -22.81 5.66
C TYR A 102 5.28 -22.74 4.24
N GLU A 103 5.74 -23.87 3.70
CA GLU A 103 6.37 -23.93 2.38
C GLU A 103 5.44 -23.52 1.25
N ARG A 104 4.17 -23.96 1.32
CA ARG A 104 3.15 -23.56 0.35
C ARG A 104 2.85 -22.08 0.42
N SER A 105 2.88 -21.49 1.60
CA SER A 105 2.52 -20.09 1.81
C SER A 105 3.68 -19.13 1.56
N MET A 106 4.91 -19.59 1.35
CA MET A 106 6.04 -18.69 1.10
C MET A 106 5.87 -17.95 -0.24
N LEU A 107 5.79 -16.62 -0.19
CA LEU A 107 5.98 -15.81 -1.39
C LEU A 107 7.40 -16.00 -1.91
N ARG A 108 7.53 -16.26 -3.20
CA ARG A 108 8.81 -16.37 -3.90
C ARG A 108 8.90 -15.44 -5.09
N GLY A 109 10.10 -15.32 -5.63
CA GLY A 109 10.40 -14.45 -6.77
C GLY A 109 11.14 -13.20 -6.37
N LYS A 110 10.88 -12.09 -7.06
CA LYS A 110 11.68 -10.86 -6.94
C LYS A 110 10.88 -9.73 -6.34
N ILE A 111 11.53 -8.95 -5.48
CA ILE A 111 10.98 -7.69 -5.00
C ILE A 111 11.20 -6.63 -6.10
N ASN A 112 10.15 -6.33 -6.87
CA ASN A 112 10.20 -5.41 -8.02
C ASN A 112 10.23 -3.92 -7.59
N SER A 113 10.95 -3.09 -8.33
CA SER A 113 11.01 -1.63 -8.18
C SER A 113 9.68 -0.89 -8.37
N SER A 114 8.62 -1.56 -8.83
CA SER A 114 7.28 -0.98 -8.92
C SER A 114 6.79 -0.44 -7.57
N LEU A 115 7.28 -0.98 -6.45
CA LEU A 115 7.00 -0.45 -5.11
C LEU A 115 7.41 1.02 -4.91
N LEU A 116 8.32 1.57 -5.74
CA LEU A 116 8.68 3.00 -5.73
C LEU A 116 7.51 3.93 -6.08
N TYR A 117 6.47 3.41 -6.74
CA TYR A 117 5.26 4.19 -7.04
C TYR A 117 4.34 4.33 -5.81
N LEU A 118 4.56 3.56 -4.75
CA LEU A 118 3.83 3.65 -3.48
C LEU A 118 4.50 4.69 -2.56
N LYS A 119 4.44 5.97 -2.96
CA LYS A 119 5.17 7.07 -2.30
C LYS A 119 4.78 7.33 -0.84
N HIS A 120 3.60 6.85 -0.46
CA HIS A 120 3.03 7.01 0.88
C HIS A 120 3.14 5.73 1.72
N LEU A 121 3.80 4.69 1.20
CA LEU A 121 3.99 3.44 1.92
C LEU A 121 4.85 3.69 3.17
N VAL A 122 4.28 3.40 4.33
CA VAL A 122 4.91 3.52 5.64
C VAL A 122 5.25 2.18 6.27
N TYR A 123 4.63 1.09 5.81
CA TYR A 123 4.90 -0.25 6.34
C TYR A 123 4.92 -1.30 5.23
N LEU A 124 5.98 -2.10 5.19
CA LEU A 124 6.10 -3.25 4.31
C LEU A 124 6.64 -4.44 5.10
N ASP A 125 5.77 -5.43 5.32
CA ASP A 125 6.12 -6.72 5.91
C ASP A 125 6.33 -7.76 4.82
N LEU A 126 7.55 -8.28 4.71
CA LEU A 126 7.91 -9.38 3.81
C LEU A 126 8.38 -10.62 4.58
N SER A 127 8.12 -10.70 5.88
CA SER A 127 8.69 -11.70 6.79
C SER A 127 8.30 -13.13 6.44
N TYR A 128 9.20 -14.07 6.72
CA TYR A 128 8.95 -15.52 6.60
C TYR A 128 8.64 -15.98 5.15
N ASN A 129 9.10 -15.21 4.16
CA ASN A 129 9.04 -15.54 2.74
C ASN A 129 10.44 -15.89 2.19
N TYR A 130 10.51 -16.26 0.91
CA TYR A 130 11.76 -16.65 0.25
C TYR A 130 11.93 -15.94 -1.11
N PHE A 131 12.61 -14.79 -1.12
CA PHE A 131 12.87 -14.04 -2.35
C PHE A 131 14.21 -14.44 -2.98
N GLU A 132 14.21 -14.65 -4.31
CA GLU A 132 15.40 -15.01 -5.08
C GLU A 132 16.35 -13.81 -5.18
N GLY A 133 17.55 -13.92 -4.64
CA GLY A 133 18.50 -12.80 -4.59
C GLY A 133 18.48 -12.15 -3.21
N VAL A 134 19.25 -12.75 -2.32
CA VAL A 134 19.45 -12.50 -0.87
C VAL A 134 19.69 -11.03 -0.48
N GLN A 135 19.86 -10.12 -1.43
CA GLN A 135 20.07 -8.71 -1.15
C GLN A 135 18.75 -7.94 -1.25
N ILE A 136 18.33 -7.36 -0.13
CA ILE A 136 17.25 -6.38 -0.08
C ILE A 136 17.51 -5.33 -1.17
N PRO A 137 16.56 -5.10 -2.10
CA PRO A 137 16.78 -4.18 -3.18
C PRO A 137 17.11 -2.77 -2.66
N ARG A 138 18.19 -2.18 -3.15
CA ARG A 138 18.66 -0.85 -2.72
C ARG A 138 17.63 0.24 -2.88
N PHE A 139 16.69 0.07 -3.83
CA PHE A 139 15.63 1.06 -4.05
C PHE A 139 14.73 1.21 -2.82
N LEU A 140 14.56 0.19 -1.97
CA LEU A 140 13.78 0.32 -0.74
C LEU A 140 14.37 1.38 0.20
N GLY A 141 15.69 1.56 0.18
CA GLY A 141 16.37 2.64 0.92
C GLY A 141 16.07 4.05 0.40
N SER A 142 15.52 4.20 -0.82
CA SER A 142 15.10 5.50 -1.36
C SER A 142 13.66 5.88 -0.96
N MET A 143 12.93 4.99 -0.28
CA MET A 143 11.56 5.25 0.17
C MET A 143 11.58 5.91 1.54
N THR A 144 11.53 7.24 1.57
CA THR A 144 11.82 8.06 2.77
C THR A 144 10.86 7.88 3.95
N ASN A 145 9.65 7.38 3.72
CA ASN A 145 8.63 7.19 4.75
C ASN A 145 8.49 5.72 5.20
N LEU A 146 9.25 4.81 4.59
CA LEU A 146 9.04 3.38 4.72
C LEU A 146 9.69 2.82 5.99
N SER A 147 8.87 2.27 6.88
CA SER A 147 9.29 1.23 7.82
C SER A 147 9.24 -0.12 7.10
N PHE A 148 10.36 -0.83 7.08
CA PHE A 148 10.49 -2.11 6.41
C PHE A 148 10.82 -3.19 7.41
N SER A 149 10.06 -4.28 7.41
CA SER A 149 10.35 -5.46 8.23
C SER A 149 10.50 -6.68 7.33
N SER A 150 11.63 -7.37 7.46
CA SER A 150 11.85 -8.63 6.75
C SER A 150 12.56 -9.64 7.63
N TYR A 151 11.93 -10.79 7.79
CA TYR A 151 12.57 -12.01 8.26
C TYR A 151 12.90 -12.90 7.05
N LEU A 152 14.17 -13.02 6.70
CA LEU A 152 14.60 -13.86 5.57
C LEU A 152 15.08 -15.22 6.09
N SER A 153 14.52 -16.29 5.52
CA SER A 153 15.00 -17.66 5.75
C SER A 153 15.91 -18.08 4.60
N PHE A 154 17.16 -18.48 4.89
CA PHE A 154 18.08 -19.00 3.88
C PHE A 154 18.05 -20.51 3.82
N ALA A 155 17.50 -21.06 2.74
CA ALA A 155 17.76 -22.44 2.34
C ALA A 155 19.08 -22.47 1.56
N PHE A 156 20.17 -22.86 2.23
CA PHE A 156 21.38 -23.24 1.50
C PHE A 156 21.10 -24.55 0.77
N SER A 157 21.25 -24.55 -0.56
CA SER A 157 21.14 -25.75 -1.38
C SER A 157 22.15 -26.79 -0.88
N GLY A 158 21.67 -27.78 -0.14
CA GLY A 158 22.48 -28.87 0.43
C GLY A 158 22.21 -29.11 1.91
N SER A 159 21.07 -29.73 2.22
CA SER A 159 20.86 -30.59 3.41
C SER A 159 21.37 -30.06 4.78
N SER A 160 21.22 -28.77 5.07
CA SER A 160 21.45 -28.22 6.41
C SER A 160 20.40 -27.17 6.76
N PRO A 161 20.07 -27.01 8.07
CA PRO A 161 18.86 -26.32 8.50
C PRO A 161 18.88 -24.86 8.06
N LEU A 162 17.69 -24.36 7.70
CA LEU A 162 17.41 -22.96 7.42
C LEU A 162 18.11 -22.11 8.47
N LYS A 163 18.99 -21.20 8.03
CA LYS A 163 19.59 -20.21 8.94
C LYS A 163 18.79 -18.92 8.82
N ASP A 164 18.32 -18.44 9.97
CA ASP A 164 17.58 -17.20 10.08
C ASP A 164 18.53 -16.01 10.07
N VAL A 165 18.18 -14.97 9.33
CA VAL A 165 18.72 -13.63 9.54
C VAL A 165 17.54 -12.71 9.68
N GLU A 166 17.34 -12.21 10.90
CA GLU A 166 16.46 -11.08 11.13
C GLU A 166 17.10 -9.86 10.49
N VAL A 167 16.51 -9.35 9.42
CA VAL A 167 16.87 -8.04 8.90
C VAL A 167 15.77 -7.07 9.30
N SER A 168 15.81 -6.68 10.57
CA SER A 168 15.07 -5.53 11.07
C SER A 168 15.79 -4.27 10.61
N LEU A 169 15.54 -3.88 9.35
CA LEU A 169 15.98 -2.59 8.82
C LEU A 169 14.98 -1.53 9.28
N ILE A 170 15.19 -1.00 10.50
CA ILE A 170 14.84 0.42 10.71
C ILE A 170 15.67 1.13 9.64
N VAL A 171 15.04 1.68 8.61
CA VAL A 171 15.70 2.37 7.49
C VAL A 171 16.32 3.67 8.03
N LEU A 172 17.34 3.56 8.88
CA LEU A 172 18.13 4.66 9.44
C LEU A 172 19.50 4.11 9.86
N SER A 173 20.45 4.12 8.94
CA SER A 173 21.66 4.89 9.21
C SER A 173 22.35 5.22 7.89
N GLU A 174 22.23 6.49 7.53
CA GLU A 174 23.09 7.19 6.59
C GLU A 174 22.85 6.91 5.10
N ASN A 175 22.89 8.01 4.36
CA ASN A 175 23.05 8.04 2.91
C ASN A 175 24.02 6.95 2.44
N CYS A 176 23.74 6.38 1.26
CA CYS A 176 24.73 5.68 0.44
C CYS A 176 26.16 6.20 0.59
#